data_AF-A0AB33KJP0-F1
#
_entry.id   AF-A0AB33KJP0-F1
#
_cell.length_a   1.000
_cell.length_b   1.000
_cell.length_c   1.000
_cell.angle_alpha   90.00
_cell.angle_beta   90.00
_cell.angle_gamma   90.00
#
_symmetry.space_group_name_H-M   'P 1'
#
loop_
_entity.id
_entity.type
_entity.pdbx_description
1 polymer ?
#
loop_
_entity_poly.entity_id
_entity_poly.type
_entity_poly.pdbx_seq_one_letter_code
_entity_poly.pdbx_strand_id
1 'polypeptide(L)'
;MSEDDHEKNITESLEAFKGGLRRHSHPLHIVREFITHGSCVVIDQAQHALLRERVADSLSVHPNRDVYTVGSAKLGFSIKPSRRYGHFNDESDIDVAVVSAELYGRIWRETRAFATSKEIWSTKKSDEFKRQHLAGRISPQNIPKASPMIPTASKLWEVGRKLQQDRVAGPYRVTFAIWHDMEALEGYQSKTVLECQKMEGA
;
A
#
# COMPACT_ATOMS: atom_id res chain seq x y z
N MET A 1 -5.34 8.46 -22.17
CA MET A 1 -6.68 8.01 -21.76
C MET A 1 -7.52 9.24 -21.51
N SER A 2 -8.75 9.27 -22.01
CA SER A 2 -9.70 10.33 -21.65
C SER A 2 -10.23 10.13 -20.22
N GLU A 3 -10.87 11.15 -19.66
CA GLU A 3 -11.49 11.07 -18.33
C GLU A 3 -12.61 10.01 -18.30
N ASP A 4 -13.41 9.96 -19.38
CA ASP A 4 -14.47 8.96 -19.57
C ASP A 4 -13.92 7.52 -19.61
N ASP A 5 -12.75 7.30 -20.23
CA ASP A 5 -12.10 5.98 -20.24
C ASP A 5 -11.68 5.54 -18.84
N HIS A 6 -11.30 6.51 -17.98
CA HIS A 6 -10.86 6.22 -16.63
C HIS A 6 -12.01 5.79 -15.73
N GLU A 7 -13.12 6.53 -15.78
CA GLU A 7 -14.31 6.22 -15.01
C GLU A 7 -14.93 4.87 -15.44
N LYS A 8 -14.92 4.60 -16.74
CA LYS A 8 -15.33 3.30 -17.29
C LYS A 8 -14.46 2.15 -16.75
N ASN A 9 -13.14 2.30 -16.79
CA ASN A 9 -12.22 1.27 -16.29
C ASN A 9 -12.40 1.00 -14.78
N ILE A 10 -12.63 2.04 -13.98
CA ILE A 10 -12.92 1.90 -12.55
C ILE A 10 -14.22 1.12 -12.32
N THR A 11 -15.26 1.45 -13.08
CA THR A 11 -16.57 0.79 -12.99
C THR A 11 -16.47 -0.70 -13.38
N GLU A 12 -15.79 -1.01 -14.48
CA GLU A 12 -15.55 -2.40 -14.90
C GLU A 12 -14.74 -3.18 -13.87
N SER A 13 -13.73 -2.54 -13.26
CA SER A 13 -12.94 -3.16 -12.19
C SER A 13 -13.76 -3.46 -10.94
N LEU A 14 -14.64 -2.53 -10.54
CA LEU A 14 -15.53 -2.72 -9.39
C LEU A 14 -16.49 -3.91 -9.61
N GLU A 15 -17.09 -4.00 -10.79
CA GLU A 15 -18.00 -5.11 -11.11
C GLU A 15 -17.26 -6.44 -11.19
N ALA A 16 -16.04 -6.46 -11.76
CA ALA A 16 -15.18 -7.65 -11.76
C ALA A 16 -14.82 -8.07 -10.32
N PHE A 17 -14.45 -7.12 -9.45
CA PHE A 17 -14.14 -7.39 -8.06
C PHE A 17 -15.33 -7.97 -7.30
N LYS A 18 -16.53 -7.38 -7.45
CA LYS A 18 -17.77 -7.92 -6.86
C LYS A 18 -18.10 -9.31 -7.40
N GLY A 19 -17.87 -9.56 -8.67
CA GLY A 19 -17.94 -10.90 -9.26
C GLY A 19 -16.98 -11.89 -8.57
N GLY A 20 -15.75 -11.45 -8.30
CA GLY A 20 -14.75 -12.19 -7.53
C GLY A 20 -15.21 -12.50 -6.10
N LEU A 21 -15.81 -11.52 -5.41
CA LEU A 21 -16.37 -11.70 -4.05
C LEU A 21 -17.41 -12.84 -4.00
N ARG A 22 -18.26 -12.95 -5.03
CA ARG A 22 -19.29 -14.00 -5.14
C ARG A 22 -18.70 -15.36 -5.55
N ARG A 23 -17.70 -15.35 -6.44
CA ARG A 23 -17.09 -16.56 -7.01
C ARG A 23 -16.15 -17.28 -6.04
N HIS A 24 -15.55 -16.55 -5.11
CA HIS A 24 -14.57 -17.08 -4.18
C HIS A 24 -15.08 -17.09 -2.75
N SER A 25 -15.04 -18.26 -2.10
CA SER A 25 -15.34 -18.38 -0.67
C SER A 25 -14.19 -17.89 0.22
N HIS A 26 -12.93 -18.10 -0.20
CA HIS A 26 -11.76 -17.74 0.59
C HIS A 26 -11.21 -16.35 0.19
N PRO A 27 -11.11 -15.38 1.12
CA PRO A 27 -10.69 -14.00 0.83
C PRO A 27 -9.29 -13.91 0.19
N LEU A 28 -8.39 -14.83 0.55
CA LEU A 28 -7.04 -14.90 -0.03
C LEU A 28 -7.03 -15.04 -1.56
N HIS A 29 -8.00 -15.77 -2.16
CA HIS A 29 -8.05 -15.92 -3.62
C HIS A 29 -8.36 -14.58 -4.29
N ILE A 30 -9.28 -13.80 -3.70
CA ILE A 30 -9.63 -12.45 -4.19
C ILE A 30 -8.45 -11.50 -4.01
N VAL A 31 -7.74 -11.56 -2.88
CA VAL A 31 -6.52 -10.76 -2.66
C VAL A 31 -5.48 -11.08 -3.74
N ARG A 32 -5.25 -12.36 -4.03
CA ARG A 32 -4.25 -12.77 -5.02
C ARG A 32 -4.61 -12.30 -6.43
N GLU A 33 -5.87 -12.49 -6.81
CA GLU A 33 -6.37 -12.10 -8.13
C GLU A 33 -6.36 -10.58 -8.33
N PHE A 34 -6.97 -9.82 -7.41
CA PHE A 34 -7.23 -8.40 -7.65
C PHE A 34 -6.18 -7.47 -7.06
N ILE A 35 -5.49 -7.86 -5.99
CA ILE A 35 -4.58 -6.96 -5.25
C ILE A 35 -3.12 -7.29 -5.58
N THR A 36 -2.67 -8.54 -5.45
CA THR A 36 -1.23 -8.86 -5.60
C THR A 36 -0.80 -9.20 -7.03
N HIS A 37 -1.65 -9.80 -7.87
CA HIS A 37 -1.29 -10.17 -9.25
C HIS A 37 -1.99 -9.36 -10.35
N GLY A 38 -3.18 -8.82 -10.12
CA GLY A 38 -3.93 -8.05 -11.12
C GLY A 38 -3.18 -6.82 -11.65
N SER A 39 -3.64 -6.26 -12.77
CA SER A 39 -3.13 -4.98 -13.27
C SER A 39 -3.55 -3.82 -12.35
N CYS A 40 -2.78 -2.74 -12.36
CA CYS A 40 -3.20 -1.49 -11.72
C CYS A 40 -4.26 -0.82 -12.60
N VAL A 41 -5.37 -0.39 -12.02
CA VAL A 41 -6.45 0.29 -12.75
C VAL A 41 -6.12 1.75 -13.01
N VAL A 42 -5.48 2.42 -12.05
CA VAL A 42 -5.29 3.87 -12.08
C VAL A 42 -4.11 4.32 -12.95
N ILE A 43 -3.03 3.53 -12.97
CA ILE A 43 -1.84 3.84 -13.78
C ILE A 43 -1.64 2.74 -14.81
N ASP A 44 -1.19 3.13 -16.01
CA ASP A 44 -0.98 2.18 -17.10
C ASP A 44 0.18 1.21 -16.81
N GLN A 45 0.32 0.19 -17.65
CA GLN A 45 1.34 -0.85 -17.47
C GLN A 45 2.77 -0.29 -17.52
N ALA A 46 3.04 0.73 -18.34
CA ALA A 46 4.37 1.33 -18.48
C ALA A 46 4.72 2.16 -17.23
N GLN A 47 3.79 2.99 -16.76
CA GLN A 47 3.91 3.73 -15.51
C GLN A 47 4.07 2.79 -14.32
N HIS A 48 3.29 1.71 -14.26
CA HIS A 48 3.37 0.73 -13.19
C HIS A 48 4.71 -0.03 -13.19
N ALA A 49 5.24 -0.39 -14.37
CA ALA A 49 6.58 -0.97 -14.49
C ALA A 49 7.64 0.02 -14.01
N LEU A 50 7.62 1.26 -14.50
CA LEU A 50 8.56 2.31 -14.10
C LEU A 50 8.50 2.60 -12.59
N LEU A 51 7.31 2.66 -12.00
CA LEU A 51 7.13 2.86 -10.56
C LEU A 51 7.85 1.76 -9.77
N ARG A 52 7.67 0.50 -10.16
CA ARG A 52 8.28 -0.64 -9.45
C ARG A 52 9.79 -0.63 -9.58
N GLU A 53 10.34 -0.35 -10.76
CA GLU A 53 11.78 -0.20 -10.97
C GLU A 53 12.37 0.93 -10.12
N ARG A 54 11.76 2.12 -10.14
CA ARG A 54 12.25 3.28 -9.36
C ARG A 54 12.22 3.03 -7.85
N VAL A 55 11.17 2.38 -7.36
CA VAL A 55 11.06 2.00 -5.93
C VAL A 55 12.11 0.95 -5.58
N ALA A 56 12.25 -0.08 -6.42
CA ALA A 56 13.20 -1.16 -6.24
C ALA A 56 14.64 -0.65 -6.17
N ASP A 57 15.07 0.15 -7.15
CA ASP A 57 16.39 0.77 -7.20
C ASP A 57 16.66 1.61 -5.95
N SER A 58 15.68 2.42 -5.54
CA SER A 58 15.84 3.34 -4.41
C SER A 58 15.94 2.64 -3.06
N LEU A 59 15.37 1.43 -2.94
CA LEU A 59 15.29 0.68 -1.69
C LEU A 59 16.14 -0.60 -1.70
N SER A 60 16.84 -0.88 -2.81
CA SER A 60 17.64 -2.09 -3.00
C SER A 60 16.83 -3.38 -2.79
N VAL A 61 15.63 -3.44 -3.38
CA VAL A 61 14.73 -4.61 -3.37
C VAL A 61 14.41 -5.05 -4.80
N HIS A 62 13.75 -6.19 -5.00
CA HIS A 62 13.42 -6.67 -6.34
C HIS A 62 12.06 -6.15 -6.85
N PRO A 63 11.97 -5.54 -8.04
CA PRO A 63 10.76 -4.82 -8.50
C PRO A 63 9.54 -5.73 -8.72
N ASN A 64 9.75 -7.00 -9.10
CA ASN A 64 8.65 -7.93 -9.37
C ASN A 64 8.30 -8.83 -8.17
N ARG A 65 9.16 -8.90 -7.16
CA ARG A 65 8.98 -9.83 -6.01
C ARG A 65 8.61 -9.08 -4.75
N ASP A 66 9.14 -7.87 -4.60
CA ASP A 66 9.13 -7.15 -3.33
C ASP A 66 8.30 -5.86 -3.41
N VAL A 67 7.83 -5.41 -4.59
CA VAL A 67 7.12 -4.13 -4.76
C VAL A 67 5.73 -4.35 -5.38
N TYR A 68 4.69 -3.90 -4.67
CA TYR A 68 3.29 -4.07 -5.05
C TYR A 68 2.53 -2.76 -4.95
N THR A 69 1.83 -2.36 -6.01
CA THR A 69 0.79 -1.33 -5.92
C THR A 69 -0.47 -1.96 -5.32
N VAL A 70 -1.01 -1.37 -4.25
CA VAL A 70 -2.17 -1.85 -3.51
C VAL A 70 -3.18 -0.71 -3.29
N GLY A 71 -4.23 -0.98 -2.52
CA GLY A 71 -5.21 0.04 -2.15
C GLY A 71 -6.09 0.49 -3.31
N SER A 72 -6.62 1.70 -3.23
CA SER A 72 -7.59 2.20 -4.21
C SER A 72 -6.98 2.46 -5.58
N ALA A 73 -5.68 2.75 -5.66
CA ALA A 73 -4.98 2.89 -6.93
C ALA A 73 -4.99 1.58 -7.73
N LYS A 74 -4.74 0.46 -7.01
CA LYS A 74 -4.72 -0.87 -7.61
C LYS A 74 -6.08 -1.27 -8.17
N LEU A 75 -7.13 -1.04 -7.39
CA LEU A 75 -8.50 -1.49 -7.70
C LEU A 75 -9.32 -0.44 -8.49
N GLY A 76 -8.91 0.82 -8.52
CA GLY A 76 -9.74 1.93 -9.00
C GLY A 76 -10.76 2.43 -7.96
N PHE A 77 -10.91 1.76 -6.82
CA PHE A 77 -11.84 2.15 -5.75
C PHE A 77 -11.33 1.68 -4.38
N SER A 78 -11.81 2.29 -3.31
CA SER A 78 -11.43 1.92 -1.94
C SER A 78 -12.24 0.72 -1.44
N ILE A 79 -11.59 -0.24 -0.78
CA ILE A 79 -12.25 -1.32 -0.01
C ILE A 79 -12.25 -1.06 1.50
N LYS A 80 -11.70 0.09 1.95
CA LYS A 80 -11.69 0.45 3.37
C LYS A 80 -13.12 0.71 3.85
N PRO A 81 -13.51 0.28 5.07
CA PRO A 81 -14.88 0.42 5.58
C PRO A 81 -15.48 1.81 5.45
N SER A 82 -14.71 2.86 5.76
CA SER A 82 -15.19 4.24 5.78
C SER A 82 -15.46 4.85 4.40
N ARG A 83 -14.94 4.25 3.32
CA ARG A 83 -15.04 4.73 1.93
C ARG A 83 -15.18 3.55 0.97
N ARG A 84 -15.93 2.52 1.35
CA ARG A 84 -16.04 1.28 0.58
C ARG A 84 -16.71 1.57 -0.76
N TYR A 85 -16.12 1.07 -1.84
CA TYR A 85 -16.49 1.29 -3.24
C TYR A 85 -16.47 2.75 -3.71
N GLY A 86 -15.94 3.67 -2.90
CA GLY A 86 -15.66 5.03 -3.37
C GLY A 86 -14.58 5.00 -4.45
N HIS A 87 -14.85 5.61 -5.59
CA HIS A 87 -13.93 5.69 -6.73
C HIS A 87 -12.63 6.38 -6.33
N PHE A 88 -11.54 5.95 -6.95
CA PHE A 88 -10.29 6.68 -6.94
C PHE A 88 -10.48 8.05 -7.59
N ASN A 89 -9.84 9.07 -7.05
CA ASN A 89 -9.97 10.45 -7.49
C ASN A 89 -8.66 11.24 -7.25
N ASP A 90 -8.67 12.53 -7.58
CA ASP A 90 -7.47 13.39 -7.48
C ASP A 90 -6.94 13.60 -6.06
N GLU A 91 -7.76 13.33 -5.04
CA GLU A 91 -7.35 13.38 -3.63
C GLU A 91 -6.78 12.05 -3.12
N SER A 92 -6.78 11.02 -3.97
CA SER A 92 -6.34 9.67 -3.61
C SER A 92 -4.82 9.50 -3.75
N ASP A 93 -4.27 8.62 -2.92
CA ASP A 93 -2.85 8.27 -2.94
C ASP A 93 -2.60 6.97 -3.73
N ILE A 94 -1.42 6.84 -4.32
CA ILE A 94 -0.88 5.56 -4.79
C ILE A 94 -0.20 4.87 -3.61
N ASP A 95 -0.84 3.83 -3.08
CA ASP A 95 -0.31 3.05 -1.96
C ASP A 95 0.62 1.95 -2.49
N VAL A 96 1.90 1.99 -2.10
CA VAL A 96 2.91 0.96 -2.45
C VAL A 96 3.24 0.12 -1.21
N ALA A 97 3.01 -1.19 -1.33
CA ALA A 97 3.47 -2.19 -0.38
C ALA A 97 4.86 -2.70 -0.80
N VAL A 98 5.83 -2.61 0.11
CA VAL A 98 7.17 -3.20 -0.07
C VAL A 98 7.33 -4.36 0.88
N VAL A 99 7.58 -5.56 0.36
CA VAL A 99 7.69 -6.80 1.11
C VAL A 99 9.17 -7.16 1.21
N SER A 100 9.75 -6.92 2.39
CA SER A 100 11.18 -7.14 2.62
C SER A 100 11.46 -7.25 4.11
N ALA A 101 11.77 -8.47 4.58
CA ALA A 101 12.17 -8.71 5.96
C ALA A 101 13.42 -7.91 6.36
N GLU A 102 14.34 -7.68 5.42
CA GLU A 102 15.54 -6.89 5.67
C GLU A 102 15.21 -5.41 5.93
N LEU A 103 14.44 -4.78 5.03
CA LEU A 103 14.05 -3.38 5.16
C LEU A 103 13.16 -3.18 6.39
N TYR A 104 12.25 -4.12 6.63
CA TYR A 104 11.41 -4.16 7.82
C TYR A 104 12.25 -4.19 9.10
N GLY A 105 13.21 -5.13 9.19
CA GLY A 105 14.10 -5.28 10.33
C GLY A 105 14.98 -4.05 10.55
N ARG A 106 15.42 -3.39 9.48
CA ARG A 106 16.20 -2.14 9.56
C ARG A 106 15.39 -1.02 10.19
N ILE A 107 14.19 -0.75 9.69
CA ILE A 107 13.31 0.29 10.25
C ILE A 107 12.93 -0.04 11.69
N TRP A 108 12.68 -1.32 12.00
CA TRP A 108 12.38 -1.74 13.36
C TRP A 108 13.52 -1.44 14.33
N ARG A 109 14.77 -1.77 13.98
CA ARG A 109 15.94 -1.48 14.82
C ARG A 109 16.11 0.01 15.07
N GLU A 110 16.01 0.82 14.03
CA GLU A 110 16.05 2.28 14.11
C GLU A 110 14.94 2.84 15.01
N THR A 111 13.71 2.35 14.81
CA THR A 111 12.54 2.79 15.58
C THR A 111 12.66 2.39 17.05
N ARG A 112 13.22 1.22 17.36
CA ARG A 112 13.52 0.81 18.74
C ARG A 112 14.54 1.74 19.39
N ALA A 113 15.63 2.06 18.69
CA ALA A 113 16.64 2.97 19.20
C ALA A 113 16.04 4.35 19.52
N PHE A 114 15.18 4.86 18.63
CA PHE A 114 14.40 6.06 18.87
C PHE A 114 13.49 5.92 20.10
N ALA A 115 12.76 4.81 20.24
CA ALA A 115 11.82 4.60 21.35
C ALA A 115 12.50 4.58 22.73
N THR A 116 13.77 4.16 22.77
CA THR A 116 14.61 4.19 23.98
C THR A 116 15.33 5.52 24.19
N SER A 117 15.27 6.42 23.22
CA SER A 117 15.81 7.78 23.35
C SER A 117 14.89 8.65 24.22
N LYS A 118 15.38 9.82 24.63
CA LYS A 118 14.55 10.84 25.31
C LYS A 118 13.69 11.66 24.33
N GLU A 119 13.66 11.31 23.03
CA GLU A 119 12.88 12.02 22.03
C GLU A 119 11.37 11.74 22.17
N ILE A 120 10.55 12.73 21.78
CA ILE A 120 9.10 12.67 21.94
C ILE A 120 8.48 11.82 20.82
N TRP A 121 7.88 10.70 21.19
CA TRP A 121 6.94 9.96 20.34
C TRP A 121 5.52 10.17 20.84
N SER A 122 4.64 10.76 20.01
CA SER A 122 3.23 10.87 20.37
C SER A 122 2.62 9.49 20.64
N THR A 123 1.94 9.33 21.79
CA THR A 123 1.30 8.08 22.23
C THR A 123 0.44 7.45 21.15
N LYS A 124 -0.44 8.26 20.51
CA LYS A 124 -1.31 7.81 19.40
C LYS A 124 -0.53 7.12 18.26
N LYS A 125 0.58 7.73 17.81
CA LYS A 125 1.40 7.14 16.74
C LYS A 125 2.17 5.92 17.22
N SER A 126 2.67 5.93 18.45
CA SER A 126 3.38 4.79 19.02
C SER A 126 2.47 3.56 19.15
N ASP A 127 1.24 3.75 19.63
CA ASP A 127 0.28 2.64 19.77
C ASP A 127 -0.20 2.13 18.41
N GLU A 128 -0.40 3.03 17.45
CA GLU A 128 -0.67 2.67 16.06
C GLU A 128 0.50 1.86 15.47
N PHE A 129 1.74 2.29 15.69
CA PHE A 129 2.92 1.57 15.26
C PHE A 129 2.97 0.17 15.86
N LYS A 130 2.79 0.02 17.18
CA LYS A 130 2.78 -1.29 17.86
C LYS A 130 1.72 -2.21 17.25
N ARG A 131 0.51 -1.70 17.03
CA ARG A 131 -0.58 -2.50 16.44
C ARG A 131 -0.26 -2.97 15.03
N GLN A 132 0.31 -2.10 14.19
CA GLN A 132 0.71 -2.47 12.83
C GLN A 132 1.89 -3.43 12.84
N HIS A 133 2.86 -3.23 13.73
CA HIS A 133 4.04 -4.07 13.86
C HIS A 133 3.67 -5.52 14.23
N LEU A 134 2.70 -5.70 15.14
CA LEU A 134 2.14 -7.02 15.47
C LEU A 134 1.48 -7.70 14.26
N ALA A 135 1.02 -6.93 13.27
CA ALA A 135 0.47 -7.44 12.02
C ALA A 135 1.52 -7.58 10.90
N GLY A 136 2.81 -7.47 11.21
CA GLY A 136 3.89 -7.57 10.22
C GLY A 136 4.00 -6.36 9.28
N ARG A 137 3.47 -5.20 9.68
CA ARG A 137 3.44 -3.97 8.88
C ARG A 137 4.10 -2.80 9.60
N ILE A 138 4.90 -2.03 8.88
CA ILE A 138 5.41 -0.73 9.31
C ILE A 138 4.96 0.34 8.32
N SER A 139 4.25 1.36 8.83
CA SER A 139 3.93 2.57 8.06
C SER A 139 4.82 3.74 8.52
N PRO A 140 5.54 4.41 7.59
CA PRO A 140 6.31 5.62 7.90
C PRO A 140 5.48 6.76 8.51
N GLN A 141 4.15 6.74 8.35
CA GLN A 141 3.27 7.76 8.94
C GLN A 141 3.15 7.67 10.47
N ASN A 142 3.37 6.47 11.02
CA ASN A 142 3.28 6.18 12.46
C ASN A 142 4.62 6.29 13.17
N ILE A 143 5.66 6.54 12.40
CA ILE A 143 7.00 6.83 12.90
C ILE A 143 7.13 8.37 13.03
N PRO A 144 7.84 8.88 14.05
CA PRO A 144 8.19 10.29 14.14
C PRO A 144 8.89 10.75 12.86
N LYS A 145 8.40 11.88 12.30
CA LYS A 145 8.90 12.39 11.01
C LYS A 145 10.32 12.91 11.19
N ALA A 146 11.17 12.65 10.19
CA ALA A 146 12.48 13.29 10.03
C ALA A 146 13.41 13.20 11.25
N SER A 147 13.26 12.17 12.10
CA SER A 147 14.27 11.90 13.12
C SER A 147 15.53 11.36 12.42
N PRO A 148 16.71 11.97 12.64
CA PRO A 148 17.98 11.43 12.17
C PRO A 148 18.25 10.01 12.68
N MET A 149 17.58 9.59 13.75
CA MET A 149 17.69 8.23 14.30
C MET A 149 16.97 7.18 13.46
N ILE A 150 16.08 7.58 12.55
CA ILE A 150 15.32 6.68 11.68
C ILE A 150 15.54 7.06 10.20
N PRO A 151 16.79 6.97 9.70
CA PRO A 151 17.13 7.37 8.35
C PRO A 151 16.36 6.58 7.29
N THR A 152 16.02 5.31 7.55
CA THR A 152 15.29 4.49 6.57
C THR A 152 13.87 5.00 6.36
N ALA A 153 13.17 5.43 7.42
CA ALA A 153 11.85 6.06 7.29
C ALA A 153 11.93 7.39 6.53
N SER A 154 12.97 8.19 6.79
CA SER A 154 13.23 9.44 6.07
C SER A 154 13.49 9.19 4.58
N LYS A 155 14.23 8.12 4.24
CA LYS A 155 14.46 7.72 2.86
C LYS A 155 13.16 7.37 2.13
N LEU A 156 12.25 6.64 2.77
CA LEU A 156 10.94 6.32 2.17
C LEU A 156 10.13 7.58 1.82
N TRP A 157 10.15 8.60 2.68
CA TRP A 157 9.52 9.88 2.40
C TRP A 157 10.18 10.62 1.23
N GLU A 158 11.51 10.59 1.14
CA GLU A 158 12.27 11.17 0.02
C GLU A 158 11.92 10.47 -1.30
N VAL A 159 11.88 9.14 -1.31
CA VAL A 159 11.50 8.35 -2.48
C VAL A 159 10.08 8.70 -2.94
N GLY A 160 9.12 8.75 -2.03
CA GLY A 160 7.73 9.08 -2.38
C GLY A 160 7.60 10.49 -2.98
N ARG A 161 8.29 11.47 -2.38
CA ARG A 161 8.34 12.84 -2.93
C ARG A 161 8.95 12.88 -4.32
N LYS A 162 10.08 12.19 -4.53
CA LYS A 162 10.75 12.16 -5.82
C LYS A 162 9.88 11.53 -6.90
N LEU A 163 9.23 10.40 -6.60
CA LEU A 163 8.31 9.73 -7.54
C LEU A 163 7.15 10.64 -7.95
N GLN A 164 6.60 11.41 -7.02
CA GLN A 164 5.54 12.38 -7.31
C GLN A 164 6.06 13.56 -8.15
N GLN A 165 7.24 14.11 -7.81
CA GLN A 165 7.87 15.20 -8.56
C GLN A 165 8.16 14.79 -10.01
N ASP A 166 8.67 13.59 -10.19
CA ASP A 166 8.99 13.01 -11.49
C ASP A 166 7.73 12.50 -12.23
N ARG A 167 6.54 12.63 -11.63
CA ARG A 167 5.24 12.17 -12.16
C ARG A 167 5.23 10.71 -12.60
N VAL A 168 5.99 9.85 -11.92
CA VAL A 168 6.14 8.43 -12.28
C VAL A 168 4.81 7.68 -12.23
N ALA A 169 3.95 8.05 -11.28
CA ALA A 169 2.60 7.50 -11.13
C ALA A 169 1.54 8.59 -11.38
N GLY A 170 1.74 9.43 -12.40
CA GLY A 170 0.87 10.58 -12.66
C GLY A 170 1.02 11.71 -11.63
N PRO A 171 -0.02 12.52 -11.39
CA PRO A 171 0.04 13.63 -10.42
C PRO A 171 -0.04 13.17 -8.95
N TYR A 172 -0.33 11.89 -8.73
CA TYR A 172 -0.70 11.36 -7.43
C TYR A 172 0.49 11.23 -6.49
N ARG A 173 0.22 11.44 -5.19
CA ARG A 173 1.20 11.19 -4.14
C ARG A 173 1.42 9.69 -3.98
N VAL A 174 2.68 9.27 -3.88
CA VAL A 174 3.05 7.88 -3.60
C VAL A 174 3.34 7.70 -2.12
N THR A 175 2.67 6.73 -1.47
CA THR A 175 2.90 6.38 -0.06
C THR A 175 3.38 4.95 0.08
N PHE A 176 4.01 4.64 1.22
CA PHE A 176 4.62 3.32 1.46
C PHE A 176 4.08 2.65 2.71
N ALA A 177 3.96 1.33 2.65
CA ALA A 177 3.92 0.45 3.79
C ALA A 177 4.93 -0.68 3.60
N ILE A 178 5.73 -0.95 4.63
CA ILE A 178 6.74 -2.01 4.62
C ILE A 178 6.16 -3.23 5.32
N TRP A 179 6.24 -4.38 4.68
CA TRP A 179 5.74 -5.65 5.14
C TRP A 179 6.89 -6.60 5.40
N HIS A 180 6.79 -7.37 6.48
CA HIS A 180 7.81 -8.35 6.84
C HIS A 180 7.91 -9.46 5.78
N ASP A 181 6.77 -9.95 5.32
CA ASP A 181 6.63 -11.03 4.34
C ASP A 181 5.30 -10.92 3.59
N MET A 182 5.10 -11.79 2.59
CA MET A 182 3.87 -11.82 1.82
C MET A 182 2.67 -12.29 2.64
N GLU A 183 2.87 -13.16 3.63
CA GLU A 183 1.80 -13.66 4.48
C GLU A 183 1.15 -12.53 5.29
N ALA A 184 1.96 -11.62 5.83
CA ALA A 184 1.49 -10.42 6.53
C ALA A 184 0.67 -9.51 5.60
N LEU A 185 1.16 -9.23 4.38
CA LEU A 185 0.46 -8.42 3.39
C LEU A 185 -0.88 -9.06 3.00
N GLU A 186 -0.86 -10.32 2.58
CA GLU A 186 -2.04 -11.05 2.15
C GLU A 186 -3.06 -11.21 3.28
N GLY A 187 -2.59 -11.50 4.50
CA GLY A 187 -3.41 -11.64 5.70
C GLY A 187 -4.10 -10.33 6.09
N TYR A 188 -3.42 -9.18 5.97
CA TYR A 188 -4.03 -7.89 6.20
C TYR A 188 -5.10 -7.55 5.17
N GLN A 189 -4.78 -7.70 3.87
CA GLN A 189 -5.74 -7.42 2.79
C GLN A 189 -6.96 -8.36 2.87
N SER A 190 -6.75 -9.62 3.27
CA SER A 190 -7.80 -10.62 3.42
C SER A 190 -8.83 -10.21 4.48
N LYS A 191 -8.44 -9.49 5.54
CA LYS A 191 -9.38 -8.98 6.55
C LYS A 191 -10.37 -7.99 5.94
N THR A 192 -9.87 -7.05 5.14
CA THR A 192 -10.71 -6.03 4.47
C THR A 192 -11.60 -6.64 3.38
N VAL A 193 -11.07 -7.60 2.62
CA VAL A 193 -11.83 -8.36 1.63
C VAL A 193 -12.93 -9.20 2.28
N LEU A 194 -12.64 -9.86 3.40
CA LEU A 194 -13.64 -10.65 4.14
C LEU A 194 -14.81 -9.77 4.59
N GLU A 195 -14.55 -8.53 5.01
CA GLU A 195 -15.61 -7.58 5.30
C GLU A 195 -16.43 -7.20 4.06
N CYS A 196 -15.81 -7.11 2.87
CA CYS A 196 -16.57 -6.91 1.62
C CYS A 196 -17.51 -8.09 1.38
N GLN A 197 -16.99 -9.32 1.49
CA GLN A 197 -17.79 -10.53 1.29
C GLN A 197 -18.99 -10.61 2.24
N LYS A 198 -18.78 -10.27 3.52
CA LYS A 198 -19.85 -10.24 4.53
C LYS A 198 -20.94 -9.22 4.21
N MET A 199 -20.58 -8.10 3.59
CA MET A 199 -21.57 -7.08 3.19
C MET A 199 -22.34 -7.47 1.92
N GLU A 200 -21.70 -8.10 0.94
CA GLU A 200 -22.40 -8.54 -0.29
C GLU A 200 -23.32 -9.75 -0.05
N GLY A 201 -23.07 -10.52 1.02
CA GLY A 201 -23.92 -11.64 1.43
C GLY A 201 -24.98 -11.30 2.48
N ALA A 202 -25.05 -10.04 2.92
CA ALA A 202 -26.10 -9.51 3.81
C ALA A 202 -27.21 -8.85 2.98
#